data_AF-A0A254QRT9-F1
#
_entry.id   AF-A0A254QRT9-F1
#
_cell.length_a   1.000
_cell.length_b   1.000
_cell.length_c   1.000
_cell.angle_alpha   90.00
_cell.angle_beta   90.00
_cell.angle_gamma   90.00
#
_symmetry.space_group_name_H-M   'P 1'
#
loop_
_entity.id
_entity.type
_entity.pdbx_description
1 polymer ?
#
loop_
_entity_poly.entity_id
_entity_poly.type
_entity_poly.pdbx_seq_one_letter_code
_entity_poly.pdbx_strand_id
1 'polypeptide(L)'
;MAKHELQKVTALAPQEITAGDVTNISVQNQSIAQTLLLYPSVDGAAPAVDAAPVILPPTQIFVNEALADLFPGVSGANRVFAQANYGALTALVSHA
;
A
#
# COMPACT_ATOMS: atom_id res chain seq x y z
N MET A 1 -1.48 16.62 -3.80
CA MET A 1 -2.92 16.89 -3.64
C MET A 1 -3.43 15.77 -2.77
N ALA A 2 -4.10 16.10 -1.66
CA ALA A 2 -4.54 15.07 -0.76
C ALA A 2 -5.56 14.14 -1.43
N LYS A 3 -5.23 12.85 -1.50
CA LYS A 3 -6.11 11.80 -2.00
C LYS A 3 -6.75 11.13 -0.80
N HIS A 4 -8.05 10.91 -0.83
CA HIS A 4 -8.81 10.18 0.19
C HIS A 4 -9.86 9.34 -0.52
N GLU A 5 -9.53 8.08 -0.81
CA GLU A 5 -10.39 7.29 -1.70
C GLU A 5 -10.38 5.80 -1.36
N LEU A 6 -11.45 5.14 -1.81
CA LEU A 6 -11.55 3.69 -1.79
C LEU A 6 -10.84 3.12 -3.01
N GLN A 7 -9.84 2.29 -2.75
CA GLN A 7 -9.06 1.57 -3.75
C GLN A 7 -9.49 0.12 -3.78
N LYS A 8 -9.87 -0.38 -4.97
CA LYS A 8 -10.11 -1.80 -5.21
C LYS A 8 -8.82 -2.45 -5.67
N VAL A 9 -8.25 -3.30 -4.83
CA VAL A 9 -6.97 -3.97 -5.06
C VAL A 9 -7.21 -5.45 -5.34
N THR A 10 -6.50 -6.02 -6.31
CA THR A 10 -6.62 -7.42 -6.75
C THR A 10 -5.38 -8.23 -6.40
N ALA A 11 -5.47 -9.55 -6.53
CA ALA A 11 -4.34 -10.46 -6.30
C ALA A 11 -3.44 -10.68 -7.52
N LEU A 12 -3.75 -10.09 -8.69
CA LEU A 12 -3.04 -10.38 -9.94
C LEU A 12 -1.62 -9.82 -9.98
N ALA A 13 -1.43 -8.61 -9.47
CA ALA A 13 -0.14 -7.93 -9.39
C ALA A 13 -0.24 -6.76 -8.40
N PRO A 14 0.88 -6.24 -7.89
CA PRO A 14 0.90 -4.98 -7.14
C PRO A 14 0.34 -3.81 -7.97
N GLN A 15 -0.53 -3.01 -7.37
CA GLN A 15 -1.19 -1.85 -7.98
C GLN A 15 -0.85 -0.59 -7.21
N GLU A 16 -0.43 0.47 -7.91
CA GLU A 16 -0.06 1.74 -7.27
C GLU A 16 -1.28 2.34 -6.57
N ILE A 17 -1.16 2.62 -5.27
CA ILE A 17 -2.24 3.23 -4.47
C ILE A 17 -1.96 4.69 -4.09
N THR A 18 -0.74 5.17 -4.35
CA THR A 18 -0.34 6.57 -4.21
C THR A 18 -0.50 7.31 -5.54
N ALA A 19 -0.98 8.55 -5.54
CA ALA A 19 -1.01 9.39 -6.75
C ALA A 19 0.30 10.17 -6.93
N GLY A 20 1.41 9.45 -7.14
CA GLY A 20 2.76 10.01 -7.22
C GLY A 20 3.54 9.86 -5.90
N ASP A 21 4.59 10.66 -5.78
CA ASP A 21 5.53 10.60 -4.66
C ASP A 21 4.91 11.17 -3.38
N VAL A 22 5.00 10.42 -2.28
CA VAL A 22 4.46 10.77 -0.95
C VAL A 22 5.48 10.45 0.14
N THR A 23 5.43 11.18 1.24
CA THR A 23 6.27 10.90 2.42
C THR A 23 5.53 10.07 3.47
N ASN A 24 4.21 10.22 3.55
CA ASN A 24 3.35 9.58 4.53
C ASN A 24 2.09 9.02 3.86
N ILE A 25 1.54 7.97 4.46
CA ILE A 25 0.31 7.34 3.99
C ILE A 25 -0.54 6.85 5.16
N SER A 26 -1.85 6.91 5.00
CA SER A 26 -2.81 6.15 5.79
C SER A 26 -3.45 5.09 4.90
N VAL A 27 -3.48 3.84 5.38
CA VAL A 27 -4.10 2.73 4.66
C VAL A 27 -4.92 1.91 5.64
N GLN A 28 -6.20 1.71 5.35
CA GLN A 28 -7.06 0.79 6.08
C GLN A 28 -7.45 -0.37 5.17
N ASN A 29 -7.21 -1.58 5.62
CA ASN A 29 -7.78 -2.76 4.99
C ASN A 29 -9.25 -2.92 5.42
N GLN A 30 -10.19 -2.72 4.51
CA GLN A 30 -11.62 -2.85 4.81
C GLN A 30 -12.14 -4.30 4.70
N SER A 31 -11.27 -5.24 4.30
CA SER A 31 -11.63 -6.65 4.28
C SER A 31 -11.73 -7.21 5.70
N ILE A 32 -12.69 -8.11 5.91
CA ILE A 32 -12.83 -8.89 7.14
C ILE A 32 -12.13 -10.25 7.08
N ALA A 33 -11.64 -10.65 5.90
CA ALA A 33 -11.10 -12.00 5.67
C ALA A 33 -9.77 -12.02 4.91
N GLN A 34 -9.49 -10.99 4.11
CA GLN A 34 -8.30 -10.94 3.26
C GLN A 34 -7.27 -9.97 3.80
N THR A 35 -6.02 -10.28 3.50
CA THR A 35 -4.86 -9.49 3.91
C THR A 35 -4.43 -8.60 2.75
N LEU A 36 -4.14 -7.34 3.05
CA LEU A 36 -3.57 -6.41 2.10
C LEU A 36 -2.04 -6.46 2.21
N LEU A 37 -1.38 -6.67 1.09
CA LEU A 37 0.08 -6.65 0.97
C LEU A 37 0.48 -5.27 0.47
N LEU A 38 1.40 -4.61 1.16
CA LEU A 38 1.90 -3.28 0.82
C LEU A 38 3.37 -3.37 0.42
N TYR A 39 3.73 -2.76 -0.69
CA TYR A 39 5.09 -2.79 -1.23
C TYR A 39 5.59 -1.36 -1.42
N PRO A 40 6.84 -1.07 -1.02
CA PRO A 40 7.46 0.21 -1.35
C PRO A 40 7.87 0.22 -2.82
N SER A 41 7.96 1.43 -3.36
CA SER A 41 8.54 1.68 -4.68
C SER A 41 9.41 2.95 -4.61
N VAL A 42 10.48 2.93 -5.40
CA VAL A 42 11.37 4.08 -5.64
C VAL A 42 11.13 4.53 -7.07
N ASP A 43 10.87 5.83 -7.25
CA ASP A 43 10.62 6.48 -8.54
C ASP A 43 9.43 5.90 -9.33
N GLY A 44 8.49 5.24 -8.63
CA GLY A 44 7.29 4.65 -9.22
C GLY A 44 7.51 3.36 -10.01
N ALA A 45 8.70 2.75 -9.92
CA ALA A 45 8.91 1.43 -10.49
C ALA A 45 8.05 0.39 -9.75
N ALA A 46 7.21 -0.35 -10.48
CA ALA A 46 6.38 -1.38 -9.89
C ALA A 46 7.25 -2.46 -9.20
N PRO A 47 6.90 -2.89 -7.99
CA PRO A 47 7.67 -3.90 -7.27
C PRO A 47 7.56 -5.27 -7.96
N ALA A 48 8.61 -6.08 -7.83
CA ALA A 48 8.59 -7.45 -8.30
C ALA A 48 7.53 -8.27 -7.54
N VAL A 49 6.93 -9.25 -8.21
CA VAL A 49 5.86 -10.10 -7.63
C VAL A 49 6.32 -10.94 -6.44
N ASP A 50 7.62 -11.11 -6.26
CA ASP A 50 8.30 -11.83 -5.17
C ASP A 50 8.97 -10.90 -4.15
N ALA A 51 8.81 -9.58 -4.28
CA ALA A 51 9.29 -8.64 -3.27
C ALA A 51 8.62 -8.92 -1.91
N ALA A 52 9.32 -8.64 -0.81
CA ALA A 52 8.74 -8.80 0.52
C ALA A 52 7.74 -7.66 0.81
N PRO A 53 6.46 -7.95 1.07
CA PRO A 53 5.49 -6.93 1.45
C PRO A 53 5.49 -6.67 2.96
N VAL A 54 5.03 -5.47 3.34
CA VAL A 54 4.42 -5.25 4.65
C VAL A 54 3.00 -5.80 4.61
N ILE A 55 2.65 -6.53 5.66
CA ILE A 55 1.36 -7.21 5.77
C ILE A 55 0.42 -6.32 6.57
N LEU A 56 -0.72 -5.95 6.00
CA LEU A 56 -1.83 -5.29 6.69
C LEU A 56 -3.01 -6.27 6.83
N PRO A 57 -3.18 -6.90 8.02
CA PRO A 57 -4.23 -7.88 8.25
C PRO A 57 -5.64 -7.34 8.01
N PRO A 58 -6.66 -8.22 7.92
CA PRO A 58 -8.05 -7.81 7.86
C PRO A 58 -8.38 -6.77 8.95
N THR A 59 -9.19 -5.77 8.59
CA THR A 59 -9.69 -4.67 9.44
C THR A 59 -8.65 -3.73 10.07
N GLN A 60 -7.35 -3.96 9.86
CA GLN A 60 -6.29 -3.13 10.42
C GLN A 60 -6.06 -1.83 9.64
N ILE A 61 -5.38 -0.89 10.30
CA ILE A 61 -5.10 0.45 9.77
C ILE A 61 -3.68 0.90 10.12
N PHE A 62 -3.03 1.56 9.16
CA PHE A 62 -1.90 2.45 9.37
C PHE A 62 -2.37 3.89 9.24
N VAL A 63 -1.99 4.77 10.18
CA VAL A 63 -2.47 6.15 10.23
C VAL A 63 -1.29 7.11 10.12
N ASN A 64 -1.21 7.81 9.00
CA ASN A 64 -0.19 8.82 8.73
C ASN A 64 1.26 8.33 8.93
N GLU A 65 1.51 7.06 8.63
CA GLU A 65 2.83 6.44 8.78
C GLU A 65 3.79 6.99 7.73
N ALA A 66 5.02 7.31 8.13
CA ALA A 66 6.07 7.68 7.19
C ALA A 66 6.50 6.45 6.38
N LEU A 67 6.78 6.62 5.09
CA LEU A 67 7.22 5.48 4.26
C LEU A 67 8.55 4.89 4.74
N ALA A 68 9.44 5.72 5.31
CA ALA A 68 10.70 5.25 5.89
C ALA A 68 10.48 4.38 7.14
N ASP A 69 9.43 4.63 7.91
CA ASP A 69 9.11 3.83 9.10
C ASP A 69 8.37 2.54 8.73
N LEU A 70 7.49 2.62 7.72
CA LEU A 70 6.78 1.47 7.19
C LEU A 70 7.72 0.51 6.42
N PHE A 71 8.74 1.06 5.75
CA PHE A 71 9.68 0.32 4.91
C PHE A 71 11.15 0.68 5.23
N PRO A 72 11.64 0.38 6.45
CA PRO A 72 12.95 0.84 6.92
C PRO A 72 14.14 0.29 6.12
N GLY A 73 13.94 -0.79 5.37
CA GLY A 73 14.96 -1.39 4.50
C GLY A 73 15.03 -0.80 3.08
N VAL A 74 14.15 0.13 2.71
CA VAL A 74 14.06 0.65 1.34
C VAL A 74 14.35 2.15 1.32
N SER A 75 15.61 2.48 1.09
CA SER A 75 16.05 3.86 0.93
C SER A 75 15.38 4.51 -0.30
N GLY A 76 14.80 5.69 -0.12
CA GLY A 76 14.14 6.43 -1.19
C GLY A 76 12.72 5.97 -1.53
N ALA A 77 12.10 5.12 -0.70
CA ALA A 77 10.70 4.74 -0.88
C ALA A 77 9.82 5.99 -0.90
N ASN A 78 9.23 6.28 -2.07
CA ASN A 78 8.39 7.46 -2.30
C ASN A 78 7.00 7.07 -2.80
N ARG A 79 6.74 5.79 -3.12
CA ARG A 79 5.41 5.32 -3.54
C ARG A 79 5.04 4.00 -2.90
N VAL A 80 3.74 3.71 -2.86
CA VAL A 80 3.20 2.47 -2.31
C VAL A 80 2.34 1.76 -3.33
N PHE A 81 2.62 0.47 -3.51
CA PHE A 81 1.81 -0.45 -4.27
C PHE A 81 1.10 -1.40 -3.30
N ALA A 82 -0.09 -1.85 -3.66
CA ALA A 82 -0.86 -2.77 -2.86
C ALA A 82 -1.30 -3.97 -3.69
N GLN A 83 -1.46 -5.12 -3.03
CA GLN A 83 -1.99 -6.35 -3.63
C GLN A 83 -2.88 -7.07 -2.62
N ALA A 84 -4.00 -7.63 -3.07
CA ALA A 84 -4.78 -8.53 -2.23
C ALA A 84 -4.07 -9.88 -2.14
N ASN A 85 -4.04 -10.53 -0.97
CA ASN A 85 -3.47 -11.87 -0.87
C ASN A 85 -4.29 -12.94 -1.64
N TYR A 86 -5.58 -12.67 -1.90
CA TYR A 86 -6.46 -13.51 -2.72
C TYR A 86 -7.58 -12.67 -3.33
N GLY A 87 -8.03 -13.01 -4.54
CA GLY A 87 -9.19 -12.36 -5.16
C GLY A 87 -9.05 -10.84 -5.30
N ALA A 88 -9.91 -10.10 -4.61
CA ALA A 88 -9.86 -8.64 -4.52
C ALA A 88 -10.44 -8.14 -3.20
N LEU A 89 -9.92 -6.99 -2.72
CA LEU A 89 -10.39 -6.30 -1.53
C LEU A 89 -10.46 -4.79 -1.74
N THR A 90 -11.13 -4.10 -0.80
CA THR A 90 -11.17 -2.64 -0.74
C THR A 90 -10.24 -2.14 0.36
N ALA A 91 -9.43 -1.14 0.04
CA ALA A 91 -8.64 -0.38 0.99
C ALA A 91 -9.06 1.09 0.97
N LEU A 92 -9.16 1.73 2.14
CA LEU A 92 -9.24 3.19 2.20
C LEU A 92 -7.82 3.72 2.23
N VAL A 93 -7.46 4.57 1.27
CA VAL A 93 -6.11 5.11 1.11
C VAL A 93 -6.15 6.63 1.22
N SER A 94 -5.22 7.18 2.00
CA SER A 94 -5.06 8.61 2.15
C SER A 94 -3.60 9.04 2.20
N HIS A 95 -3.26 10.08 1.45
CA HIS A 95 -1.92 10.70 1.42
C HIS A 95 -2.03 12.16 0.92
N ALA A 96 -1.01 13.00 1.16
CA ALA A 96 -0.96 14.42 0.75
C ALA A 96 -0.18 14.63 -0.57
#